data_AF-A0A957Q6U0-F1
#
_entry.id   AF-A0A957Q6U0-F1
#
_cell.length_a   1.000
_cell.length_b   1.000
_cell.length_c   1.000
_cell.angle_alpha   90.00
_cell.angle_beta   90.00
_cell.angle_gamma   90.00
#
_symmetry.space_group_name_H-M   'P 1'
#
loop_
_entity.id
_entity.type
_entity.pdbx_description
1 polymer ?
#
loop_
_entity_poly.entity_id
_entity_poly.type
_entity_poly.pdbx_seq_one_letter_code
_entity_poly.pdbx_strand_id
1 'polypeptide(L)'
;MTTSRRFAVLAERDINKETFVEPWAEAGLMVADSPYDPAPSLRIAAGKVVELDGKPRTAFDAIDHWIADHAINLDVAEEAMATSSQQIARMLVDINVSQQTVRRLAEGCTPAKLCEVIRHMNVLEMMMGLGKMRVRRTPANQA
;
A
#
# COMPACT_ATOMS: atom_id res chain seq x y z
N MET A 1 -13.38 28.35 36.09
CA MET A 1 -14.19 27.58 35.14
C MET A 1 -14.49 26.23 35.76
N THR A 2 -15.75 25.93 36.07
CA THR A 2 -16.15 24.63 36.62
C THR A 2 -16.06 23.58 35.51
N THR A 3 -14.98 22.81 35.52
CA THR A 3 -14.79 21.69 34.60
C THR A 3 -15.83 20.60 34.89
N SER A 4 -16.47 20.09 33.83
CA SER A 4 -17.45 19.01 33.94
C SER A 4 -16.81 17.76 34.53
N ARG A 5 -17.44 17.15 35.54
CA ARG A 5 -16.97 15.89 36.17
C ARG A 5 -16.76 14.77 35.15
N ARG A 6 -17.57 14.73 34.08
CA ARG A 6 -17.41 13.76 32.98
C ARG A 6 -16.06 13.93 32.28
N PHE A 7 -15.62 15.17 32.04
CA PHE A 7 -14.36 15.43 31.36
C PHE A 7 -13.14 15.16 32.26
N ALA A 8 -13.26 15.39 33.58
CA ALA A 8 -12.22 14.97 34.52
C ALA A 8 -11.97 13.46 34.45
N VAL A 9 -13.04 12.65 34.50
CA VAL A 9 -12.95 11.18 34.35
C VAL A 9 -12.42 10.77 32.98
N LEU A 10 -12.81 11.48 31.91
CA LEU A 10 -12.31 11.18 30.57
C LEU A 10 -10.82 11.49 30.45
N ALA A 11 -10.33 12.58 31.05
CA ALA A 11 -8.93 12.99 30.99
C ALA A 11 -7.98 11.97 31.66
N GLU A 12 -8.43 11.32 32.74
CA GLU A 12 -7.64 10.31 33.47
C GLU A 12 -7.55 8.94 32.79
N ARG A 13 -8.28 8.71 31.69
CA ARG A 13 -8.23 7.43 30.96
C ARG A 13 -6.86 7.18 30.37
N ASP A 14 -6.42 5.91 30.41
CA ASP A 14 -5.09 5.49 29.93
C ASP A 14 -4.81 5.86 28.48
N ILE A 15 -5.83 5.89 27.62
CA ILE A 15 -5.68 6.29 26.21
C ILE A 15 -5.08 7.71 26.07
N ASN A 16 -5.30 8.61 27.02
CA ASN A 16 -4.75 9.97 26.95
C ASN A 16 -3.29 10.06 27.41
N LYS A 17 -2.71 8.96 27.88
CA LYS A 17 -1.27 8.84 28.14
C LYS A 17 -0.51 8.50 26.85
N GLU A 18 -1.21 8.01 25.83
CA GLU A 18 -0.65 7.83 24.49
C GLU A 18 -0.38 9.18 23.83
N THR A 19 0.63 9.24 22.98
CA THR A 19 0.97 10.44 22.23
C THR A 19 0.27 10.42 20.88
N PHE A 20 -0.65 11.37 20.68
CA PHE A 20 -1.25 11.64 19.38
C PHE A 20 -0.61 12.89 18.79
N VAL A 21 -0.24 12.81 17.52
CA VAL A 21 0.28 13.94 16.75
C VAL A 21 -0.61 14.20 15.55
N GLU A 22 -0.72 15.46 15.17
CA GLU A 22 -1.35 15.82 13.90
C GLU A 22 -0.46 15.37 12.73
N PRO A 23 -1.06 15.02 11.57
CA PRO A 23 -0.28 14.65 10.39
C PRO A 23 0.72 15.75 9.99
N TRP A 24 1.96 15.37 9.71
CA TRP A 24 3.02 16.27 9.25
C TRP A 24 3.74 15.66 8.06
N ALA A 25 3.21 15.92 6.85
CA ALA A 25 3.61 15.28 5.61
C ALA A 25 5.06 15.59 5.20
N GLU A 26 5.53 16.82 5.43
CA GLU A 26 6.88 17.28 5.10
C GLU A 26 7.96 16.52 5.88
N ALA A 27 7.64 16.07 7.10
CA ALA A 27 8.51 15.24 7.93
C ALA A 27 8.22 13.73 7.77
N GLY A 28 7.29 13.34 6.89
CA GLY A 28 6.88 11.95 6.70
C GLY A 28 6.03 11.37 7.84
N LEU A 29 5.51 12.20 8.75
CA LEU A 29 4.62 11.78 9.84
C LEU A 29 3.17 11.75 9.35
N MET A 30 2.90 10.91 8.36
CA MET A 30 1.58 10.67 7.80
C MET A 30 1.45 9.18 7.46
N VAL A 31 0.34 8.57 7.85
CA VAL A 31 0.17 7.10 7.75
C VAL A 31 0.07 6.63 6.30
N ALA A 32 -0.69 7.36 5.48
CA ALA A 32 -0.92 7.11 4.07
C ALA A 32 -1.45 8.40 3.42
N ASP A 33 -1.51 8.42 2.09
CA ASP A 33 -2.08 9.51 1.29
C ASP A 33 -1.36 10.85 1.49
N SER A 34 -0.03 10.79 1.56
CA SER A 34 0.76 12.01 1.60
C SER A 34 0.60 12.77 0.28
N PRO A 35 0.48 14.11 0.30
CA PRO A 35 0.55 14.91 -0.91
C PRO A 35 1.90 14.78 -1.63
N TYR A 36 2.92 14.23 -0.96
CA TYR A 36 4.25 13.97 -1.52
C TYR A 36 4.42 12.54 -2.05
N ASP A 37 3.43 11.65 -1.88
CA ASP A 37 3.49 10.32 -2.48
C ASP A 37 3.40 10.43 -4.02
N PRO A 38 4.20 9.67 -4.76
CA PRO A 38 4.14 9.71 -6.21
C PRO A 38 2.85 9.07 -6.74
N ALA A 39 2.38 9.57 -7.89
CA ALA A 39 1.34 8.89 -8.64
C ALA A 39 1.91 7.61 -9.30
N PRO A 40 1.13 6.52 -9.38
CA PRO A 40 1.61 5.30 -10.02
C PRO A 40 1.88 5.51 -11.51
N SER A 41 3.10 5.17 -11.94
CA SER A 41 3.44 5.14 -13.35
C SER A 41 4.62 4.20 -13.60
N LEU A 42 4.71 3.66 -14.82
CA LEU A 42 5.80 2.79 -15.22
C LEU A 42 6.04 2.96 -16.71
N ARG A 43 7.30 3.18 -17.10
CA ARG A 43 7.71 3.15 -18.51
C ARG A 43 8.83 2.14 -18.70
N ILE A 44 8.68 1.30 -19.73
CA ILE A 44 9.65 0.26 -20.09
C ILE A 44 10.13 0.52 -21.51
N ALA A 45 11.43 0.48 -21.73
CA ALA A 45 12.04 0.57 -23.06
C ALA A 45 13.12 -0.50 -23.21
N ALA A 46 13.06 -1.27 -24.31
CA ALA A 46 13.99 -2.36 -24.59
C ALA A 46 14.17 -3.35 -23.41
N GLY A 47 13.06 -3.74 -22.78
CA GLY A 47 13.07 -4.69 -21.65
C GLY A 47 13.63 -4.12 -20.34
N LYS A 48 13.76 -2.80 -20.22
CA LYS A 48 14.29 -2.12 -19.03
C LYS A 48 13.36 -1.01 -18.57
N VAL A 49 13.12 -0.93 -17.26
CA VAL A 49 12.36 0.16 -16.65
C VAL A 49 13.15 1.46 -16.78
N VAL A 50 12.55 2.46 -17.43
CA VAL A 50 13.13 3.80 -17.67
C VAL A 50 12.44 4.91 -16.88
N GLU A 51 11.27 4.63 -16.31
CA GLU A 51 10.59 5.47 -15.31
C GLU A 51 9.85 4.56 -14.32
N LEU A 52 9.87 4.91 -13.03
CA LEU A 52 9.13 4.28 -11.95
C LEU A 52 8.46 5.36 -11.09
N ASP A 53 7.13 5.31 -10.96
CA ASP A 53 6.31 6.19 -10.10
C ASP A 53 6.68 7.69 -10.25
N GLY A 54 6.66 8.17 -11.49
CA GLY A 54 6.95 9.56 -11.87
C GLY A 54 8.43 9.93 -11.87
N LYS A 55 9.32 9.03 -11.43
CA LYS A 55 10.76 9.25 -11.34
C LYS A 55 11.45 8.69 -12.60
N PRO A 56 12.18 9.49 -13.39
CA PRO A 56 12.97 8.96 -14.50
C PRO A 56 14.17 8.17 -13.96
N ARG A 57 14.63 7.17 -14.72
CA ARG A 57 15.74 6.31 -14.30
C ARG A 57 17.03 7.08 -13.96
N THR A 58 17.26 8.25 -14.57
CA THR A 58 18.41 9.11 -14.27
C THR A 58 18.37 9.73 -12.87
N ALA A 59 17.19 9.76 -12.23
CA ALA A 59 17.00 10.25 -10.88
C ALA A 59 16.93 9.12 -9.84
N PHE A 60 16.91 7.85 -10.27
CA PHE A 60 16.79 6.70 -9.37
C PHE A 60 17.86 6.70 -8.28
N ASP A 61 17.43 6.40 -7.07
CA ASP A 61 18.33 6.02 -5.99
C ASP A 61 18.54 4.50 -5.96
N ALA A 62 19.23 4.01 -4.93
CA ALA A 62 19.54 2.59 -4.80
C ALA A 62 18.29 1.71 -4.67
N ILE A 63 17.23 2.21 -4.03
CA ILE A 63 15.97 1.48 -3.85
C ILE A 63 15.23 1.39 -5.18
N ASP A 64 15.11 2.51 -5.88
CA ASP A 64 14.46 2.55 -7.19
C ASP A 64 15.15 1.61 -8.18
N HIS A 65 16.49 1.65 -8.22
CA HIS A 65 17.27 0.76 -9.07
C HIS A 65 17.02 -0.71 -8.75
N TRP A 66 16.99 -1.07 -7.47
CA TRP A 66 16.77 -2.44 -7.07
C TRP A 66 15.36 -2.92 -7.46
N ILE A 67 14.34 -2.12 -7.18
CA ILE A 67 12.94 -2.43 -7.52
C ILE A 67 12.78 -2.57 -9.04
N ALA A 68 13.26 -1.58 -9.79
CA ALA A 68 13.14 -1.51 -11.24
C ALA A 68 13.83 -2.69 -11.96
N ASP A 69 14.92 -3.20 -11.41
CA ASP A 69 15.72 -4.25 -12.06
C ASP A 69 15.42 -5.67 -11.53
N HIS A 70 14.78 -5.82 -10.36
CA HIS A 70 14.64 -7.14 -9.72
C HIS A 70 13.25 -7.45 -9.14
N ALA A 71 12.43 -6.45 -8.81
CA ALA A 71 11.20 -6.67 -8.05
C ALA A 71 9.93 -6.69 -8.91
N ILE A 72 9.97 -6.07 -10.09
CA ILE A 72 8.82 -5.97 -10.99
C ILE A 72 8.93 -7.03 -12.08
N ASN A 73 7.91 -7.88 -12.20
CA ASN A 73 7.76 -8.82 -13.30
C ASN A 73 7.32 -8.08 -14.57
N LEU A 74 8.29 -7.83 -15.46
CA LEU A 74 8.07 -7.06 -16.69
C LEU A 74 7.11 -7.74 -17.67
N ASP A 75 6.94 -9.07 -17.61
CA ASP A 75 6.02 -9.81 -18.49
C ASP A 75 4.54 -9.49 -18.19
N VAL A 76 4.24 -9.03 -16.97
CA VAL A 76 2.88 -8.72 -16.51
C VAL A 76 2.69 -7.23 -16.23
N ALA A 77 3.77 -6.46 -16.14
CA ALA A 77 3.74 -5.07 -15.69
C ALA A 77 2.79 -4.17 -16.50
N GLU A 78 2.73 -4.33 -17.82
CA GLU A 78 1.82 -3.54 -18.66
C GLU A 78 0.34 -3.82 -18.33
N GLU A 79 -0.04 -5.09 -18.20
CA GLU A 79 -1.39 -5.49 -17.82
C GLU A 79 -1.73 -5.02 -16.39
N ALA A 80 -0.80 -5.20 -15.45
CA ALA A 80 -0.97 -4.82 -14.06
C ALA A 80 -1.18 -3.30 -13.90
N MET A 81 -0.38 -2.49 -14.59
CA MET A 81 -0.45 -1.03 -14.52
C MET A 81 -1.68 -0.48 -15.27
N ALA A 82 -2.10 -1.13 -16.37
CA ALA A 82 -3.33 -0.79 -17.09
C ALA A 82 -4.60 -1.17 -16.33
N THR A 83 -4.55 -2.20 -15.48
CA THR A 83 -5.68 -2.58 -14.63
C THR A 83 -5.90 -1.50 -13.56
N SER A 84 -7.12 -0.97 -13.46
CA SER A 84 -7.42 0.06 -12.46
C SER A 84 -7.18 -0.46 -11.03
N SER A 85 -6.66 0.39 -10.15
CA SER A 85 -6.32 0.00 -8.78
C SER A 85 -7.55 -0.47 -7.99
N GLN A 86 -8.70 0.16 -8.25
CA GLN A 86 -10.00 -0.28 -7.73
C GLN A 86 -10.41 -1.67 -8.22
N GLN A 87 -10.09 -2.05 -9.46
CA GLN A 87 -10.37 -3.39 -9.96
C GLN A 87 -9.52 -4.44 -9.26
N ILE A 88 -8.22 -4.18 -9.06
CA ILE A 88 -7.35 -5.08 -8.29
C ILE A 88 -7.84 -5.19 -6.83
N ALA A 89 -8.32 -4.08 -6.24
CA ALA A 89 -8.91 -4.07 -4.90
C ALA A 89 -10.16 -4.96 -4.81
N ARG A 90 -11.04 -4.90 -5.81
CA ARG A 90 -12.20 -5.81 -5.91
C ARG A 90 -11.76 -7.27 -6.05
N MET A 91 -10.73 -7.54 -6.85
CA MET A 91 -10.18 -8.88 -7.02
C MET A 91 -9.62 -9.46 -5.71
N LEU A 92 -9.09 -8.62 -4.80
CA LEU A 92 -8.62 -9.07 -3.47
C LEU A 92 -9.75 -9.66 -2.63
N VAL A 93 -10.98 -9.13 -2.74
CA VAL A 93 -12.14 -9.59 -1.95
C VAL A 93 -13.08 -10.53 -2.70
N ASP A 94 -13.01 -10.61 -4.03
CA ASP A 94 -13.89 -11.48 -4.82
C ASP A 94 -13.54 -12.96 -4.67
N ILE A 95 -14.43 -13.75 -4.06
CA ILE A 95 -14.22 -15.19 -3.82
C ILE A 95 -14.04 -16.02 -5.10
N ASN A 96 -14.48 -15.51 -6.26
CA ASN A 96 -14.34 -16.17 -7.55
C ASN A 96 -12.97 -15.93 -8.20
N VAL A 97 -12.20 -14.98 -7.67
CA VAL A 97 -10.84 -14.67 -8.15
C VAL A 97 -9.81 -15.33 -7.24
N SER A 98 -9.00 -16.20 -7.85
CA SER A 98 -7.95 -16.95 -7.14
C SER A 98 -6.83 -16.05 -6.61
N GLN A 99 -6.16 -16.50 -5.55
CA GLN A 99 -4.97 -15.84 -5.00
C GLN A 99 -3.84 -15.71 -6.05
N GLN A 100 -3.68 -16.71 -6.92
CA GLN A 100 -2.64 -16.74 -7.95
C GLN A 100 -2.87 -15.64 -8.99
N THR A 101 -4.12 -15.42 -9.39
CA THR A 101 -4.48 -14.35 -10.33
C THR A 101 -4.11 -12.98 -9.79
N VAL A 102 -4.43 -12.71 -8.52
CA VAL A 102 -4.10 -11.43 -7.87
C VAL A 102 -2.60 -11.28 -7.67
N ARG A 103 -1.92 -12.35 -7.22
CA ARG A 103 -0.46 -12.36 -7.04
C ARG A 103 0.28 -12.06 -8.35
N ARG A 104 -0.15 -12.65 -9.47
CA ARG A 104 0.43 -12.40 -10.80
C ARG A 104 0.38 -10.91 -11.18
N LEU A 105 -0.75 -10.25 -10.96
CA LEU A 105 -0.86 -8.81 -11.22
C LEU A 105 -0.02 -8.00 -10.23
N ALA A 106 -0.03 -8.35 -8.94
CA ALA A 106 0.76 -7.67 -7.92
C ALA A 106 2.27 -7.71 -8.20
N GLU A 107 2.78 -8.79 -8.79
CA GLU A 107 4.18 -8.90 -9.24
C GLU A 107 4.55 -7.90 -10.35
N GLY A 108 3.57 -7.42 -11.13
CA GLY A 108 3.77 -6.40 -12.16
C GLY A 108 3.51 -4.96 -11.69
N CYS A 109 3.02 -4.76 -10.47
CA CYS A 109 2.68 -3.44 -9.95
C CYS A 109 3.91 -2.69 -9.42
N THR A 110 3.90 -1.36 -9.55
CA THR A 110 4.85 -0.48 -8.88
C THR A 110 4.50 -0.31 -7.39
N PRO A 111 5.44 0.19 -6.55
CA PRO A 111 5.15 0.50 -5.16
C PRO A 111 3.94 1.43 -4.98
N ALA A 112 3.89 2.55 -5.72
CA ALA A 112 2.76 3.48 -5.62
C ALA A 112 1.44 2.81 -6.05
N LYS A 113 1.47 1.95 -7.08
CA LYS A 113 0.30 1.19 -7.54
C LYS A 113 -0.24 0.29 -6.43
N LEU A 114 0.63 -0.45 -5.74
CA LEU A 114 0.23 -1.34 -4.64
C LEU A 114 -0.39 -0.55 -3.48
N CYS A 115 0.19 0.59 -3.12
CA CYS A 115 -0.41 1.50 -2.13
C CYS A 115 -1.79 1.99 -2.59
N GLU A 116 -1.93 2.39 -3.85
CA GLU A 116 -3.20 2.86 -4.43
C GLU A 116 -4.30 1.79 -4.40
N VAL A 117 -3.97 0.53 -4.65
CA VAL A 117 -4.94 -0.58 -4.55
C VAL A 117 -5.53 -0.66 -3.14
N ILE A 118 -4.69 -0.61 -2.11
CA ILE A 118 -5.12 -0.73 -0.71
C ILE A 118 -5.96 0.48 -0.27
N ARG A 119 -5.71 1.67 -0.82
CA ARG A 119 -6.49 2.89 -0.53
C ARG A 119 -7.97 2.78 -0.89
N HIS A 120 -8.34 1.87 -1.80
CA HIS A 120 -9.74 1.62 -2.15
C HIS A 120 -10.47 0.70 -1.16
N MET A 121 -9.80 0.23 -0.11
CA MET A 121 -10.31 -0.80 0.78
C MET A 121 -10.48 -0.25 2.20
N ASN A 122 -11.57 -0.63 2.86
CA ASN A 122 -11.69 -0.49 4.31
C ASN A 122 -11.05 -1.69 5.04
N VAL A 123 -10.95 -1.61 6.36
CA VAL A 123 -10.29 -2.64 7.17
C VAL A 123 -10.90 -4.04 7.03
N LEU A 124 -12.21 -4.17 6.83
CA LEU A 124 -12.87 -5.48 6.65
C LEU A 124 -12.51 -6.11 5.30
N GLU A 125 -12.46 -5.29 4.26
CA GLU A 125 -12.03 -5.71 2.92
C GLU A 125 -10.55 -6.11 2.96
N MET A 126 -9.70 -5.35 3.67
CA MET A 126 -8.29 -5.70 3.86
C MET A 126 -8.12 -7.02 4.61
N MET A 127 -8.90 -7.27 5.66
CA MET A 127 -8.89 -8.53 6.40
C MET A 127 -9.29 -9.73 5.51
N MET A 128 -10.31 -9.54 4.66
CA MET A 128 -10.73 -10.56 3.69
C MET A 128 -9.66 -10.81 2.64
N GLY A 129 -9.08 -9.76 2.07
CA GLY A 129 -7.97 -9.83 1.13
C GLY A 129 -6.74 -10.52 1.74
N LEU A 130 -6.36 -10.17 2.97
CA LEU A 130 -5.28 -10.82 3.71
C LEU A 130 -5.56 -12.31 3.93
N GLY A 131 -6.80 -12.67 4.25
CA GLY A 131 -7.24 -14.06 4.37
C GLY A 131 -7.00 -14.88 3.10
N LYS A 132 -7.30 -14.29 1.93
CA LYS A 132 -7.05 -14.89 0.61
C LYS A 132 -5.56 -14.94 0.27
N MET A 133 -4.83 -13.83 0.48
CA MET A 133 -3.45 -13.66 0.02
C MET A 133 -2.41 -14.36 0.91
N ARG A 134 -2.79 -14.83 2.10
CA ARG A 134 -1.90 -15.53 3.02
C ARG A 134 -1.29 -16.77 2.35
N VAL A 135 0.03 -16.77 2.24
CA VAL A 135 0.80 -17.83 1.57
C VAL A 135 0.66 -19.18 2.28
N ARG A 136 0.64 -19.19 3.62
CA ARG A 136 0.44 -20.41 4.41
C ARG A 136 -1.03 -20.57 4.79
N ARG A 137 -1.59 -21.76 4.55
CA ARG A 137 -2.97 -22.07 4.95
C ARG A 137 -3.19 -21.87 6.45
N THR A 138 -2.34 -22.46 7.27
CA THR A 138 -2.41 -22.38 8.73
C THR A 138 -1.57 -21.19 9.22
N PRO A 139 -2.15 -20.23 9.97
CA PRO A 139 -1.38 -19.17 10.59
C PRO A 139 -0.45 -19.74 11.66
N ALA A 140 0.69 -19.09 11.87
CA ALA A 140 1.60 -19.40 12.97
C ALA A 140 1.82 -18.13 13.80
N ASN A 141 2.41 -18.29 14.97
CA ASN A 141 2.77 -17.19 15.85
C ASN A 141 4.28 -17.19 16.12
N GLN A 142 4.84 -16.02 16.39
CA GLN A 142 6.21 -15.84 16.88
C GLN A 142 6.12 -15.23 18.28
N ALA A 143 6.83 -15.80 19.25
CA ALA A 143 6.85 -15.39 20.65
C ALA A 143 8.28 -15.04 21.07
#